data_AF-A0A0D3C5U0-F1
#
_entry.id   AF-A0A0D3C5U0-F1
#
_cell.length_a   1.000
_cell.length_b   1.000
_cell.length_c   1.000
_cell.angle_alpha   90.00
_cell.angle_beta   90.00
_cell.angle_gamma   90.00
#
_symmetry.space_group_name_H-M   'P 1'
#
loop_
_entity.id
_entity.type
_entity.pdbx_description
1 polymer ?
#
loop_
_entity_poly.entity_id
_entity_poly.type
_entity_poly.pdbx_seq_one_letter_code
_entity_poly.pdbx_strand_id
1 'polypeptide(L)'
;MANHTDEMTYSFEIDNFSQRNTIFRTPIFSTRSCNWFVYVYPKGDKISKNMSLWLKVPDPLLRPLCWSRQTSFRFVVVNPSDVNSSRSFKSIDPIFNKGQPFWGFRTDLSLSKLQEGKFLVNDKLKIEVYIGGISVHGGLDPHVLPEKKKETVCVNGFQVLDSQVKSAKWIFETYPETALYIQPQDPQLKTAYMNILLRIYEKLYNSPLEKLTEGELSNISKGLLDLTQAGFKLEWLREKLEKVSLERKKLSGYEAQAKELEKQLKSLELMMCNLKAEIKLKAES
;
A
#
# COMPACT_ATOMS: atom_id res chain seq x y z
N MET A 1 -6.94 5.21 19.46
CA MET A 1 -7.66 3.95 19.14
C MET A 1 -8.02 4.02 17.67
N ALA A 2 -7.28 3.34 16.80
CA ALA A 2 -7.51 3.42 15.36
C ALA A 2 -8.68 2.51 14.99
N ASN A 3 -9.68 3.09 14.35
CA ASN A 3 -10.77 2.37 13.69
C ASN A 3 -10.17 1.43 12.64
N HIS A 4 -10.07 0.14 12.95
CA HIS A 4 -9.80 -0.88 11.94
C HIS A 4 -11.06 -1.05 11.10
N THR A 5 -11.04 -0.48 9.90
CA THR A 5 -12.03 -0.71 8.86
C THR A 5 -12.06 -2.20 8.49
N ASP A 6 -13.23 -2.84 8.61
CA ASP A 6 -13.49 -4.22 8.19
C ASP A 6 -13.65 -4.26 6.65
N GLU A 7 -12.60 -3.86 5.93
CA GLU A 7 -12.59 -3.86 4.47
C GLU A 7 -12.41 -5.29 3.93
N MET A 8 -13.25 -5.64 2.96
CA MET A 8 -13.18 -6.90 2.23
C MET A 8 -11.82 -7.02 1.52
N THR A 9 -11.08 -8.09 1.82
CA THR A 9 -9.74 -8.32 1.25
C THR A 9 -9.80 -8.97 -0.12
N TYR A 10 -10.68 -9.96 -0.28
CA TYR A 10 -10.80 -10.72 -1.53
C TYR A 10 -12.21 -11.29 -1.65
N SER A 11 -12.72 -11.40 -2.88
CA SER A 11 -13.96 -12.12 -3.17
C SER A 11 -13.80 -12.95 -4.43
N PHE A 12 -14.51 -14.07 -4.47
CA PHE A 12 -14.51 -14.96 -5.61
C PHE A 12 -15.84 -15.69 -5.70
N GLU A 13 -16.17 -16.09 -6.93
CA GLU A 13 -17.31 -16.94 -7.23
C GLU A 13 -16.83 -18.30 -7.72
N ILE A 14 -17.58 -19.34 -7.39
CA ILE A 14 -17.35 -20.69 -7.88
C ILE A 14 -18.54 -21.07 -8.75
N ASP A 15 -18.31 -21.17 -10.06
CA ASP A 15 -19.30 -21.66 -11.02
C ASP A 15 -19.53 -23.17 -10.89
N ASN A 16 -20.74 -23.61 -11.29
CA ASN A 16 -21.15 -25.02 -11.31
C ASN A 16 -20.91 -25.71 -9.95
N PHE A 17 -21.22 -25.01 -8.85
CA PHE A 17 -20.84 -25.44 -7.51
C PHE A 17 -21.48 -26.78 -7.13
N SER A 18 -22.74 -27.00 -7.51
CA SER A 18 -23.47 -28.24 -7.19
C SER A 18 -22.82 -29.50 -7.75
N GLN A 19 -22.18 -29.39 -8.91
CA GLN A 19 -21.55 -30.52 -9.61
C GLN A 19 -20.09 -30.75 -9.21
N ARG A 20 -19.53 -29.87 -8.39
CA ARG A 20 -18.09 -29.87 -8.11
C ARG A 20 -17.71 -30.94 -7.08
N ASN A 21 -16.95 -31.93 -7.53
CA ASN A 21 -16.41 -33.01 -6.69
C ASN A 21 -14.96 -32.78 -6.24
N THR A 22 -14.29 -31.78 -6.81
CA THR A 22 -12.87 -31.51 -6.58
C THR A 22 -12.67 -30.23 -5.78
N ILE A 23 -11.51 -30.14 -5.12
CA ILE A 23 -11.10 -28.97 -4.37
C ILE A 23 -11.02 -27.77 -5.32
N PHE A 24 -11.62 -26.64 -4.94
CA PHE A 24 -11.43 -25.37 -5.61
C PHE A 24 -10.29 -24.60 -4.94
N ARG A 25 -9.38 -24.08 -5.75
CA ARG A 25 -8.26 -23.24 -5.31
C ARG A 25 -8.41 -21.87 -5.93
N THR A 26 -8.38 -20.82 -5.12
CA THR A 26 -8.31 -19.46 -5.68
C THR A 26 -6.92 -19.20 -6.31
N PRO A 27 -6.81 -18.21 -7.19
CA PRO A 27 -5.55 -17.51 -7.40
C PRO A 27 -4.96 -17.02 -6.06
N ILE A 28 -3.65 -16.76 -6.05
CA ILE A 28 -3.01 -16.13 -4.89
C ILE A 28 -3.44 -14.67 -4.86
N PHE A 29 -3.83 -14.18 -3.69
CA PHE A 29 -4.11 -12.78 -3.40
C PHE A 29 -3.26 -12.34 -2.21
N SER A 30 -2.98 -11.05 -2.11
CA SER A 30 -2.02 -10.52 -1.14
C SER A 30 -2.70 -9.52 -0.20
N THR A 31 -2.30 -9.56 1.07
CA THR A 31 -2.39 -8.39 1.96
C THR A 31 -1.02 -7.70 1.98
N ARG A 32 -0.92 -6.53 2.62
CA ARG A 32 0.34 -5.77 2.72
C ARG A 32 1.56 -6.57 3.22
N SER A 33 1.36 -7.69 3.93
CA SER A 33 2.41 -8.41 4.64
C SER A 33 2.47 -9.92 4.36
N CYS A 34 1.55 -10.47 3.58
CA CYS A 34 1.51 -11.90 3.29
C CYS A 34 0.69 -12.22 2.03
N ASN A 35 1.11 -13.28 1.33
CA ASN A 35 0.32 -13.90 0.27
C ASN A 35 -0.62 -14.94 0.86
N TRP A 36 -1.77 -15.09 0.24
CA TRP A 36 -2.84 -15.97 0.67
C TRP A 36 -3.49 -16.66 -0.53
N PHE A 37 -4.04 -17.84 -0.31
CA PHE A 37 -5.03 -18.43 -1.19
C PHE A 37 -6.05 -19.20 -0.36
N VAL A 38 -7.22 -19.45 -0.93
CA VAL A 38 -8.27 -20.22 -0.29
C VAL A 38 -8.43 -21.56 -0.98
N TYR A 39 -8.52 -22.63 -0.17
CA TYR A 39 -9.10 -23.89 -0.61
C TYR A 39 -10.55 -23.99 -0.14
N VAL A 40 -11.42 -24.33 -1.09
CA VAL A 40 -12.80 -24.70 -0.83
C VAL A 40 -12.95 -26.18 -1.18
N TYR A 41 -13.47 -26.96 -0.24
CA TYR A 41 -13.83 -28.35 -0.45
C TYR A 41 -15.36 -28.42 -0.52
N PRO A 42 -15.98 -28.45 -1.72
CA PRO A 42 -17.43 -28.35 -1.85
C PRO A 42 -18.20 -29.46 -1.11
N LYS A 43 -17.63 -30.67 -1.09
CA LYS A 43 -18.20 -31.86 -0.42
C LYS A 43 -17.48 -32.24 0.88
N GLY A 44 -16.68 -31.32 1.40
CA GLY A 44 -15.92 -31.52 2.64
C GLY A 44 -14.65 -32.35 2.49
N ASP A 45 -14.12 -32.80 3.63
CA ASP A 45 -12.88 -33.53 3.75
C ASP A 45 -13.12 -34.97 4.24
N LYS A 46 -12.06 -35.70 4.63
CA LYS A 46 -12.20 -37.08 5.14
C LYS A 46 -13.00 -37.18 6.46
N ILE A 47 -13.27 -36.05 7.12
CA ILE A 47 -13.89 -36.00 8.45
C ILE A 47 -15.32 -35.45 8.37
N SER A 48 -15.59 -34.49 7.49
CA SER A 48 -16.93 -33.90 7.31
C SER A 48 -17.37 -33.96 5.86
N LYS A 49 -18.67 -34.27 5.64
CA LYS A 49 -19.32 -34.22 4.33
C LYS A 49 -19.81 -32.82 3.93
N ASN A 50 -19.68 -31.84 4.84
CA ASN A 50 -20.09 -30.45 4.58
C ASN A 50 -18.95 -29.66 3.97
N MET A 51 -19.27 -28.55 3.29
CA MET A 51 -18.27 -27.67 2.70
C MET A 51 -17.21 -27.26 3.74
N SER A 52 -15.93 -27.20 3.35
CA SER A 52 -14.88 -26.63 4.21
C SER A 52 -14.07 -25.56 3.49
N LEU A 53 -13.62 -24.58 4.26
CA LEU A 53 -12.93 -23.37 3.80
C LEU A 53 -11.60 -23.25 4.53
N TRP A 54 -10.49 -23.09 3.80
CA TRP A 54 -9.16 -23.02 4.38
C TRP A 54 -8.37 -21.87 3.79
N LEU A 55 -7.93 -20.94 4.64
CA LEU A 55 -6.97 -19.90 4.29
C LEU A 55 -5.55 -20.48 4.40
N LYS A 56 -4.75 -20.26 3.36
CA LYS A 56 -3.41 -20.85 3.22
C LYS A 56 -2.37 -19.83 2.81
N VAL A 57 -1.17 -20.00 3.35
CA VAL A 57 0.03 -19.29 2.91
C VAL A 57 0.73 -20.12 1.81
N PRO A 58 1.07 -19.55 0.64
CA PRO A 58 1.80 -20.26 -0.41
C PRO A 58 3.27 -20.47 -0.03
N ASP A 59 3.79 -21.62 -0.48
CA ASP A 59 5.18 -22.05 -0.40
C ASP A 59 5.85 -21.84 0.97
N PRO A 60 5.26 -22.38 2.06
CA PRO A 60 5.72 -22.10 3.42
C PRO A 60 7.14 -22.59 3.71
N LEU A 61 7.65 -23.54 2.93
CA LEU A 61 9.00 -24.10 3.03
C LEU A 61 10.07 -23.22 2.35
N LEU A 62 9.68 -22.36 1.42
CA LEU A 62 10.60 -21.48 0.66
C LEU A 62 10.76 -20.09 1.31
N ARG A 63 10.09 -19.85 2.45
CA ARG A 63 10.12 -18.59 3.19
C ARG A 63 11.33 -18.51 4.14
N PRO A 64 11.73 -17.30 4.59
CA PRO A 64 12.84 -17.12 5.52
C PRO A 64 12.72 -17.99 6.76
N LEU A 65 13.87 -18.40 7.30
CA LEU A 65 13.93 -19.10 8.58
C LEU A 65 13.18 -18.31 9.67
N CYS A 66 12.34 -19.01 10.45
CA CYS A 66 11.56 -18.46 11.56
C CYS A 66 10.45 -17.45 11.19
N TRP A 67 9.90 -17.49 9.97
CA TRP A 67 8.75 -16.65 9.62
C TRP A 67 7.49 -17.02 10.42
N SER A 68 6.74 -16.00 10.85
CA SER A 68 5.42 -16.15 11.46
C SER A 68 4.50 -14.98 11.09
N ARG A 69 3.21 -15.26 10.89
CA ARG A 69 2.17 -14.26 10.66
C ARG A 69 1.02 -14.54 11.60
N GLN A 70 0.73 -13.61 12.51
CA GLN A 70 -0.45 -13.66 13.35
C GLN A 70 -1.50 -12.75 12.72
N THR A 71 -2.64 -13.29 12.29
CA THR A 71 -3.70 -12.48 11.65
C THR A 71 -5.06 -13.05 11.89
N SER A 72 -6.01 -12.18 12.23
CA SER A 72 -7.43 -12.50 12.24
C SER A 72 -7.98 -12.57 10.81
N PHE A 73 -8.91 -13.48 10.56
CA PHE A 73 -9.60 -13.57 9.27
C PHE A 73 -11.06 -14.03 9.42
N ARG A 74 -11.86 -13.72 8.41
CA ARG A 74 -13.28 -14.09 8.33
C ARG A 74 -13.66 -14.48 6.92
N PHE A 75 -14.33 -15.62 6.77
CA PHE A 75 -15.02 -16.00 5.54
C PHE A 75 -16.49 -15.64 5.63
N VAL A 76 -17.07 -15.11 4.56
CA VAL A 76 -18.51 -14.93 4.41
C VAL A 76 -18.98 -15.71 3.19
N VAL A 77 -19.83 -16.70 3.43
CA VAL A 77 -20.58 -17.37 2.37
C VAL A 77 -21.82 -16.52 2.13
N VAL A 78 -21.80 -15.78 1.02
CA VAL A 78 -22.80 -14.76 0.73
C VAL A 78 -24.10 -15.45 0.30
N ASN A 79 -25.21 -15.03 0.89
CA ASN A 79 -26.53 -15.35 0.38
C ASN A 79 -27.03 -14.14 -0.43
N PRO A 80 -27.03 -14.22 -1.78
CA PRO A 80 -27.42 -13.08 -2.60
C PRO A 80 -28.91 -12.76 -2.51
N SER A 81 -29.74 -13.74 -2.11
CA SER A 81 -31.18 -13.58 -1.99
C SER A 81 -31.58 -12.86 -0.70
N ASP A 82 -30.79 -13.02 0.35
CA ASP A 82 -30.94 -12.32 1.63
C ASP A 82 -29.58 -12.15 2.30
N VAL A 83 -29.04 -10.93 2.23
CA VAL A 83 -27.72 -10.61 2.77
C VAL A 83 -27.61 -10.94 4.27
N ASN A 84 -28.70 -10.79 5.03
CA ASN A 84 -28.72 -11.08 6.48
C ASN A 84 -28.62 -12.58 6.78
N SER A 85 -29.00 -13.44 5.82
CA SER A 85 -28.88 -14.89 5.92
C SER A 85 -27.49 -15.41 5.51
N SER A 86 -26.57 -14.53 5.10
CA SER A 86 -25.18 -14.91 4.81
C SER A 86 -24.50 -15.53 6.04
N ARG A 87 -23.60 -16.50 5.80
CA ARG A 87 -22.93 -17.23 6.89
C ARG A 87 -21.49 -16.76 7.05
N SER A 88 -21.11 -16.43 8.28
CA SER A 88 -19.78 -15.89 8.61
C SER A 88 -19.00 -16.86 9.50
N PHE A 89 -17.74 -17.11 9.15
CA PHE A 89 -16.81 -17.98 9.89
C PHE A 89 -15.54 -17.18 10.22
N LYS A 90 -15.31 -16.89 11.50
CA LYS A 90 -14.24 -15.99 11.97
C LYS A 90 -13.21 -16.74 12.80
N SER A 91 -11.94 -16.48 12.54
CA SER A 91 -10.80 -16.92 13.35
C SER A 91 -10.07 -15.70 13.89
N ILE A 92 -9.75 -15.71 15.19
CA ILE A 92 -9.09 -14.61 15.87
C ILE A 92 -7.64 -14.98 16.11
N ASP A 93 -6.76 -14.17 15.55
CA ASP A 93 -5.30 -14.20 15.67
C ASP A 93 -4.60 -15.57 15.56
N PRO A 94 -4.97 -16.45 14.61
CA PRO A 94 -4.19 -17.65 14.32
C PRO A 94 -2.77 -17.30 13.85
N ILE A 95 -1.83 -18.15 14.25
CA ILE A 95 -0.42 -18.05 13.86
C ILE A 95 -0.15 -18.96 12.66
N PHE A 96 0.24 -18.36 11.55
CA PHE A 96 0.70 -19.05 10.35
C PHE A 96 2.23 -19.13 10.36
N ASN A 97 2.78 -20.32 10.17
CA ASN A 97 4.22 -20.56 10.09
C ASN A 97 4.52 -21.80 9.25
N LYS A 98 5.79 -22.20 9.18
CA LYS A 98 6.25 -23.38 8.43
C LYS A 98 5.50 -24.67 8.83
N GLY A 99 5.24 -24.87 10.12
CA GLY A 99 4.57 -26.07 10.64
C GLY A 99 3.04 -26.03 10.52
N GLN A 100 2.45 -24.84 10.65
CA GLN A 100 1.00 -24.61 10.52
C GLN A 100 0.74 -23.49 9.49
N PRO A 101 0.82 -23.78 8.17
CA PRO A 101 0.68 -22.76 7.14
C PRO A 101 -0.77 -22.50 6.72
N PHE A 102 -1.74 -23.03 7.46
CA PHE A 102 -3.17 -22.94 7.12
C PHE A 102 -4.09 -22.96 8.33
N TRP A 103 -5.21 -22.28 8.20
CA TRP A 103 -6.29 -22.23 9.18
C TRP A 103 -7.64 -22.15 8.46
N GLY A 104 -8.70 -22.70 9.04
CA GLY A 104 -9.97 -22.82 8.33
C GLY A 104 -11.08 -23.46 9.14
N PHE A 105 -12.18 -23.75 8.44
CA PHE A 105 -13.42 -24.23 9.03
C PHE A 105 -13.98 -25.39 8.22
N ARG A 106 -14.39 -26.44 8.93
CA ARG A 106 -15.43 -27.35 8.44
C ARG A 106 -16.76 -26.67 8.74
N THR A 107 -17.46 -26.25 7.71
CA THR A 107 -18.73 -25.54 7.89
C THR A 107 -19.85 -26.53 8.21
N ASP A 108 -21.00 -26.00 8.59
CA ASP A 108 -22.26 -26.73 8.70
C ASP A 108 -23.07 -26.71 7.38
N LEU A 109 -22.50 -26.17 6.30
CA LEU A 109 -23.14 -25.97 5.00
C LEU A 109 -22.93 -27.17 4.08
N SER A 110 -23.93 -28.05 4.03
CA SER A 110 -24.04 -29.07 2.98
C SER A 110 -24.54 -28.46 1.68
N LEU A 111 -24.40 -29.19 0.56
CA LEU A 111 -24.98 -28.78 -0.72
C LEU A 111 -26.49 -28.57 -0.62
N SER A 112 -27.21 -29.45 0.08
CA SER A 112 -28.67 -29.32 0.28
C SER A 112 -29.02 -28.02 1.01
N LYS A 113 -28.30 -27.68 2.10
CA LYS A 113 -28.53 -26.43 2.84
C LYS A 113 -28.22 -25.19 2.00
N LEU A 114 -27.19 -25.25 1.15
CA LEU A 114 -26.85 -24.15 0.24
C LEU A 114 -27.95 -23.93 -0.82
N GLN A 115 -28.55 -25.01 -1.33
CA GLN A 115 -29.65 -24.97 -2.30
C GLN A 115 -30.95 -24.50 -1.65
N GLU A 116 -31.38 -25.12 -0.55
CA GLU A 116 -32.59 -24.76 0.21
C GLU A 116 -32.52 -23.31 0.71
N GLY A 117 -31.35 -22.89 1.19
CA GLY A 117 -31.10 -21.53 1.67
C GLY A 117 -30.91 -20.48 0.56
N LYS A 118 -31.00 -20.85 -0.72
CA LYS A 118 -30.82 -19.95 -1.87
C LYS A 118 -29.47 -19.21 -1.91
N PHE A 119 -28.40 -19.87 -1.44
CA PHE A 119 -27.03 -19.34 -1.53
C PHE A 119 -26.46 -19.43 -2.95
N LEU A 120 -27.02 -20.31 -3.79
CA LEU A 120 -26.58 -20.53 -5.16
C LEU A 120 -27.48 -19.78 -6.15
N VAL A 121 -26.92 -18.80 -6.86
CA VAL A 121 -27.60 -18.11 -7.97
C VAL A 121 -26.96 -18.57 -9.27
N ASN A 122 -27.75 -19.13 -10.19
CA ASN A 122 -27.23 -19.76 -11.42
C ASN A 122 -26.14 -20.81 -11.15
N ASP A 123 -26.31 -21.59 -10.07
CA ASP A 123 -25.33 -22.55 -9.55
C ASP A 123 -23.94 -21.95 -9.24
N LYS A 124 -23.89 -20.66 -8.92
CA LYS A 124 -22.68 -19.96 -8.47
C LYS A 124 -22.73 -19.70 -6.97
N LEU A 125 -21.64 -20.02 -6.28
CA LEU A 125 -21.45 -19.67 -4.88
C LEU A 125 -20.46 -18.51 -4.75
N LYS A 126 -20.87 -17.42 -4.09
CA LYS A 126 -19.99 -16.27 -3.78
C LYS A 126 -19.42 -16.39 -2.37
N ILE A 127 -18.11 -16.21 -2.24
CA ILE A 127 -17.41 -16.19 -0.96
C ILE A 127 -16.57 -14.91 -0.87
N GLU A 128 -16.67 -14.25 0.28
CA GLU A 128 -15.86 -13.08 0.62
C GLU A 128 -14.88 -13.43 1.75
N VAL A 129 -13.70 -12.82 1.71
CA VAL A 129 -12.60 -13.03 2.64
C VAL A 129 -12.18 -11.68 3.21
N TYR A 130 -12.13 -11.59 4.52
CA TYR A 130 -11.68 -10.42 5.28
C TYR A 130 -10.47 -10.83 6.10
N ILE A 131 -9.36 -10.11 6.00
CA ILE A 131 -8.12 -10.37 6.73
C ILE A 131 -7.69 -9.07 7.41
N GLY A 132 -7.46 -9.11 8.72
CA GLY A 132 -7.13 -7.92 9.51
C GLY A 132 -6.21 -8.20 10.70
N GLY A 133 -5.59 -7.14 11.22
CA GLY A 133 -4.75 -7.22 12.42
C GLY A 133 -3.49 -8.08 12.23
N ILE A 134 -2.71 -7.83 11.17
CA ILE A 134 -1.54 -8.67 10.88
C ILE A 134 -0.34 -8.21 11.71
N SER A 135 0.06 -9.03 12.69
CA SER A 135 1.32 -8.92 13.41
C SER A 135 2.38 -9.81 12.74
N VAL A 136 3.51 -9.21 12.36
CA VAL A 136 4.61 -9.86 11.65
C VAL A 136 5.77 -10.12 12.60
N HIS A 137 6.20 -11.38 12.69
CA HIS A 137 7.41 -11.78 13.40
C HIS A 137 8.36 -12.53 12.46
N GLY A 138 9.66 -12.27 12.57
CA GLY A 138 10.70 -12.77 11.66
C GLY A 138 10.87 -11.94 10.39
N GLY A 139 11.80 -12.33 9.52
CA GLY A 139 12.08 -11.63 8.26
C GLY A 139 10.85 -11.45 7.36
N LEU A 140 10.78 -10.31 6.65
CA LEU A 140 9.78 -10.08 5.62
C LEU A 140 9.92 -11.13 4.51
N ASP A 141 8.80 -11.56 3.94
CA ASP A 141 8.80 -12.54 2.86
C ASP A 141 9.38 -11.89 1.59
N PRO A 142 10.53 -12.36 1.06
CA PRO A 142 11.14 -11.81 -0.15
C PRO A 142 10.30 -12.08 -1.41
N HIS A 143 9.26 -12.92 -1.30
CA HIS A 143 8.35 -13.33 -2.38
C HIS A 143 6.87 -13.03 -2.08
N VAL A 144 6.56 -12.01 -1.26
CA VAL A 144 5.20 -11.43 -1.30
C VAL A 144 4.93 -11.04 -2.75
N LEU A 145 3.97 -11.70 -3.39
CA LEU A 145 3.57 -11.36 -4.75
C LEU A 145 3.08 -9.91 -4.65
N PRO A 146 3.67 -9.00 -5.44
CA PRO A 146 3.34 -7.59 -5.31
C PRO A 146 1.83 -7.42 -5.45
N GLU A 147 1.24 -6.62 -4.55
CA GLU A 147 -0.09 -6.03 -4.73
C GLU A 147 -0.27 -5.72 -6.22
N LYS A 148 -1.36 -6.21 -6.84
CA LYS A 148 -1.73 -6.04 -8.26
C LYS A 148 -0.53 -5.58 -9.09
N LYS A 149 0.18 -6.49 -9.78
CA LYS A 149 1.25 -6.16 -10.75
C LYS A 149 0.97 -4.76 -11.30
N LYS A 150 1.63 -3.73 -10.77
CA LYS A 150 1.46 -2.39 -11.32
C LYS A 150 2.02 -2.58 -12.69
N GLU A 151 1.15 -2.59 -13.71
CA GLU A 151 1.57 -2.93 -15.06
C GLU A 151 2.76 -2.05 -15.38
N THR A 152 3.92 -2.69 -15.57
CA THR A 152 5.11 -1.99 -15.99
C THR A 152 5.07 -1.95 -17.51
N VAL A 153 5.21 -0.75 -18.03
CA VAL A 153 5.25 -0.48 -19.46
C VAL A 153 6.69 -0.14 -19.82
N CYS A 154 7.17 -0.66 -20.95
CA CYS A 154 8.47 -0.31 -21.47
C CYS A 154 8.41 1.09 -22.12
N VAL A 155 9.19 2.04 -21.62
CA VAL A 155 9.36 3.38 -22.19
C VAL A 155 10.85 3.60 -22.44
N ASN A 156 11.23 3.81 -23.70
CA ASN A 156 12.62 4.02 -24.14
C ASN A 156 13.63 2.99 -23.58
N GLY A 157 13.20 1.71 -23.46
CA GLY A 157 14.04 0.63 -22.95
C GLY A 157 14.06 0.47 -21.43
N PHE A 158 13.27 1.27 -20.69
CA PHE A 158 13.11 1.18 -19.24
C PHE A 158 11.74 0.62 -18.86
N GLN A 159 11.69 -0.23 -17.84
CA GLN A 159 10.43 -0.67 -17.24
C GLN A 159 9.96 0.38 -16.25
N VAL A 160 8.79 0.99 -16.48
CA VAL A 160 8.21 2.02 -15.60
C VAL A 160 6.77 1.65 -15.25
N LEU A 161 6.30 2.05 -14.08
CA LEU A 161 4.90 1.85 -13.69
C LEU A 161 3.97 2.61 -14.63
N ASP A 162 2.79 2.05 -14.94
CA ASP A 162 1.78 2.71 -15.80
C ASP A 162 1.47 4.15 -15.35
N SER A 163 1.34 4.37 -14.03
CA SER A 163 1.12 5.69 -13.42
C SER A 163 2.23 6.72 -13.70
N GLN A 164 3.42 6.27 -14.10
CA GLN A 164 4.60 7.09 -14.36
C GLN A 164 4.93 7.20 -15.86
N VAL A 165 4.20 6.51 -16.74
CA VAL A 165 4.46 6.49 -18.19
C VAL A 165 4.43 7.90 -18.78
N LYS A 166 3.48 8.75 -18.37
CA LYS A 166 3.38 10.12 -18.87
C LYS A 166 4.61 10.95 -18.51
N SER A 167 5.08 10.86 -17.26
CA SER A 167 6.29 11.54 -16.81
C SER A 167 7.53 11.02 -17.55
N ALA A 168 7.66 9.70 -17.68
CA ALA A 168 8.78 9.07 -18.38
C ALA A 168 8.85 9.51 -19.85
N LYS A 169 7.72 9.47 -20.57
CA LYS A 169 7.65 9.94 -21.96
C LYS A 169 8.04 11.41 -22.08
N TRP A 170 7.47 12.26 -21.23
CA TRP A 170 7.77 13.68 -21.24
C TRP A 170 9.26 13.97 -21.05
N ILE A 171 9.94 13.25 -20.13
CA ILE A 171 11.38 13.39 -19.91
C ILE A 171 12.15 13.07 -21.20
N PHE A 172 11.86 11.95 -21.85
CA PHE A 172 12.62 11.55 -23.04
C PHE A 172 12.25 12.32 -24.31
N GLU A 173 11.04 12.87 -24.38
CA GLU A 173 10.62 13.77 -25.46
C GLU A 173 11.27 15.15 -25.31
N THR A 174 11.42 15.65 -24.08
CA THR A 174 11.97 16.98 -23.80
C THR A 174 13.49 16.97 -23.71
N TYR A 175 14.07 15.92 -23.12
CA TYR A 175 15.50 15.76 -22.85
C TYR A 175 15.97 14.38 -23.34
N PRO A 176 15.96 14.12 -24.66
CA PRO A 176 16.31 12.81 -25.22
C PRO A 176 17.73 12.35 -24.85
N GLU A 177 18.63 13.28 -24.53
CA GLU A 177 19.99 13.03 -24.09
C GLU A 177 20.11 12.37 -22.72
N THR A 178 19.03 12.41 -21.91
CA THR A 178 18.97 11.99 -20.51
C THR A 178 19.58 10.61 -20.27
N ALA A 179 19.35 9.66 -21.17
CA ALA A 179 19.79 8.26 -21.03
C ALA A 179 20.61 7.73 -22.22
N LEU A 180 21.24 8.60 -23.02
CA LEU A 180 21.99 8.16 -24.21
C LEU A 180 23.23 7.31 -23.90
N TYR A 181 23.88 7.53 -22.75
CA TYR A 181 25.18 6.93 -22.42
C TYR A 181 25.13 6.11 -21.11
N ILE A 182 23.95 5.57 -20.78
CA ILE A 182 23.76 4.78 -19.56
C ILE A 182 24.70 3.57 -19.57
N GLN A 183 25.43 3.40 -18.47
CA GLN A 183 26.37 2.30 -18.29
C GLN A 183 25.69 0.97 -17.92
N PRO A 184 24.69 0.94 -17.01
CA PRO A 184 24.05 -0.31 -16.62
C PRO A 184 23.30 -0.92 -17.81
N GLN A 185 23.68 -2.14 -18.20
CA GLN A 185 22.94 -2.92 -19.21
C GLN A 185 21.96 -3.92 -18.58
N ASP A 186 22.14 -4.22 -17.30
CA ASP A 186 21.22 -5.07 -16.54
C ASP A 186 19.82 -4.43 -16.45
N PRO A 187 18.75 -5.15 -16.84
CA PRO A 187 17.38 -4.61 -16.83
C PRO A 187 16.87 -4.18 -15.45
N GLN A 188 17.28 -4.87 -14.37
CA GLN A 188 16.84 -4.54 -13.02
C GLN A 188 17.50 -3.24 -12.55
N LEU A 189 18.80 -3.08 -12.82
CA LEU A 189 19.53 -1.85 -12.54
C LEU A 189 18.99 -0.66 -13.35
N LYS A 190 18.71 -0.83 -14.65
CA LYS A 190 18.06 0.22 -15.47
C LYS A 190 16.75 0.68 -14.85
N THR A 191 15.94 -0.26 -14.39
CA THR A 191 14.65 0.01 -13.74
C THR A 191 14.84 0.77 -12.42
N ALA A 192 15.80 0.36 -11.59
CA ALA A 192 16.10 1.03 -10.33
C ALA A 192 16.53 2.49 -10.54
N TYR A 193 17.44 2.76 -11.48
CA TYR A 193 17.86 4.12 -11.81
C TYR A 193 16.73 4.96 -12.39
N MET A 194 15.89 4.39 -13.27
CA MET A 194 14.74 5.10 -13.81
C MET A 194 13.74 5.50 -12.71
N ASN A 195 13.51 4.63 -11.72
CA ASN A 195 12.65 4.95 -10.58
C ASN A 195 13.21 6.08 -9.72
N ILE A 196 14.53 6.13 -9.52
CA ILE A 196 15.19 7.24 -8.81
C ILE A 196 15.02 8.54 -9.60
N LEU A 197 15.25 8.51 -10.91
CA LEU A 197 15.08 9.67 -11.80
C LEU A 197 13.65 10.22 -11.75
N LEU A 198 12.65 9.34 -11.91
CA LEU A 198 11.24 9.72 -11.84
C LEU A 198 10.85 10.28 -10.48
N ARG A 199 11.36 9.69 -9.40
CA ARG A 199 11.12 10.20 -8.04
C ARG A 199 11.70 11.60 -7.84
N ILE A 200 12.91 11.85 -8.34
CA ILE A 200 13.54 13.18 -8.30
C ILE A 200 12.71 14.18 -9.10
N TYR A 201 12.34 13.82 -10.33
CA TYR A 201 11.49 14.64 -11.19
C TYR A 201 10.16 15.00 -10.50
N GLU A 202 9.43 14.00 -10.01
CA GLU A 202 8.15 14.20 -9.31
C GLU A 202 8.34 15.11 -8.09
N LYS A 203 9.44 14.93 -7.35
CA LYS A 203 9.71 15.75 -6.17
C LYS A 203 10.00 17.21 -6.53
N LEU A 204 10.78 17.47 -7.59
CA LEU A 204 11.16 18.82 -7.97
C LEU A 204 10.09 19.59 -8.77
N TYR A 205 9.24 18.89 -9.52
CA TYR A 205 8.23 19.52 -10.38
C TYR A 205 6.84 19.51 -9.78
N ASN A 206 6.49 18.51 -8.97
CA ASN A 206 5.11 18.33 -8.51
C ASN A 206 4.93 18.57 -7.01
N SER A 207 6.01 18.69 -6.22
CA SER A 207 5.86 18.95 -4.78
C SER A 207 5.69 20.45 -4.50
N PRO A 208 4.75 20.83 -3.61
CA PRO A 208 4.67 22.19 -3.08
C PRO A 208 5.97 22.57 -2.38
N LEU A 209 6.41 23.82 -2.56
CA LEU A 209 7.69 24.31 -2.04
C LEU A 209 7.75 24.25 -0.50
N GLU A 210 6.63 24.51 0.17
CA GLU A 210 6.51 24.50 1.63
C GLU A 210 6.80 23.11 2.22
N LYS A 211 6.53 22.05 1.46
CA LYS A 211 6.71 20.66 1.89
C LYS A 211 8.14 20.16 1.69
N LEU A 212 8.97 20.88 0.94
CA LEU A 212 10.34 20.48 0.69
C LEU A 212 11.24 20.83 1.88
N THR A 213 11.90 19.82 2.42
CA THR A 213 12.88 19.99 3.49
C THR A 213 14.31 20.03 2.96
N GLU A 214 15.22 20.64 3.71
CA GLU A 214 16.65 20.67 3.36
C GLU A 214 17.25 19.25 3.25
N GLY A 215 16.81 18.33 4.11
CA GLY A 215 17.18 16.92 4.04
C GLY A 215 16.71 16.24 2.74
N GLU A 216 15.51 16.56 2.25
CA GLU A 216 15.03 16.05 0.97
C GLU A 216 15.83 16.61 -0.21
N LEU A 217 16.15 17.91 -0.21
CA LEU A 217 16.98 18.52 -1.25
C LEU A 217 18.39 17.92 -1.27
N SER A 218 18.97 17.64 -0.09
CA SER A 218 20.25 16.93 0.03
C SER A 218 20.17 15.51 -0.53
N ASN A 219 19.08 14.78 -0.23
CA ASN A 219 18.87 13.44 -0.77
C ASN A 219 18.69 13.44 -2.30
N ILE A 220 17.98 14.44 -2.85
CA ILE A 220 17.87 14.63 -4.30
C ILE A 220 19.24 14.87 -4.92
N SER A 221 20.06 15.73 -4.31
CA SER A 221 21.42 16.01 -4.78
C SER A 221 22.29 14.74 -4.84
N LYS A 222 22.23 13.91 -3.79
CA LYS A 222 22.90 12.59 -3.77
C LYS A 222 22.40 11.67 -4.89
N GLY A 223 21.07 11.56 -5.06
CA GLY A 223 20.48 10.73 -6.12
C GLY A 223 20.87 11.19 -7.53
N LEU A 224 20.98 12.50 -7.77
CA LEU A 224 21.48 13.05 -9.04
C LEU A 224 22.95 12.68 -9.28
N LEU A 225 23.78 12.71 -8.24
CA LEU A 225 25.17 12.28 -8.32
C LEU A 225 25.28 10.80 -8.69
N ASP A 226 24.52 9.92 -8.02
CA ASP A 226 24.48 8.48 -8.33
C ASP A 226 24.05 8.22 -9.78
N LEU A 227 23.01 8.91 -10.25
CA LEU A 227 22.54 8.79 -11.64
C LEU A 227 23.57 9.30 -12.65
N THR A 228 24.27 10.40 -12.35
CA THR A 228 25.31 10.93 -13.22
C THR A 228 26.49 9.96 -13.31
N GLN A 229 26.88 9.34 -12.19
CA GLN A 229 27.89 8.28 -12.17
C GLN A 229 27.46 7.05 -12.98
N ALA A 230 26.16 6.75 -13.05
CA ALA A 230 25.60 5.71 -13.90
C ALA A 230 25.49 6.09 -15.40
N GLY A 231 25.92 7.31 -15.77
CA GLY A 231 25.96 7.78 -17.17
C GLY A 231 24.72 8.55 -17.63
N PHE A 232 23.82 8.93 -16.74
CA PHE A 232 22.69 9.80 -17.08
C PHE A 232 23.16 11.26 -17.24
N LYS A 233 22.63 11.96 -18.25
CA LYS A 233 22.87 13.39 -18.47
C LYS A 233 21.71 14.20 -17.88
N LEU A 234 21.93 14.79 -16.70
CA LEU A 234 20.87 15.38 -15.87
C LEU A 234 21.07 16.87 -15.56
N GLU A 235 21.75 17.61 -16.44
CA GLU A 235 22.00 19.05 -16.22
C GLU A 235 20.71 19.84 -16.02
N TRP A 236 19.66 19.53 -16.78
CA TRP A 236 18.35 20.15 -16.64
C TRP A 236 17.72 19.94 -15.25
N LEU A 237 17.93 18.78 -14.62
CA LEU A 237 17.47 18.54 -13.25
C LEU A 237 18.34 19.24 -12.21
N ARG A 238 19.65 19.37 -12.47
CA ARG A 238 20.56 20.11 -11.59
C ARG A 238 20.17 21.59 -11.56
N GLU A 239 19.96 22.20 -12.71
CA GLU A 239 19.49 23.59 -12.81
C GLU A 239 18.14 23.79 -12.11
N LYS A 240 17.21 22.84 -12.28
CA LYS A 240 15.93 22.88 -11.58
C LYS A 240 16.10 22.78 -10.06
N LEU A 241 16.96 21.88 -9.57
CA LEU A 241 17.25 21.72 -8.15
C LEU A 241 17.82 23.02 -7.55
N GLU A 242 18.75 23.68 -8.24
CA GLU A 242 19.33 24.95 -7.78
C GLU A 242 18.24 26.03 -7.66
N LYS A 243 17.38 26.15 -8.68
CA LYS A 243 16.27 27.10 -8.64
C LYS A 243 15.31 26.83 -7.48
N VAL A 244 14.89 25.58 -7.30
CA VAL A 244 13.98 25.18 -6.21
C VAL A 244 14.63 25.39 -4.84
N SER A 245 15.92 25.10 -4.71
CA SER A 245 16.67 25.31 -3.45
C SER A 245 16.76 26.78 -3.08
N LEU A 246 16.99 27.66 -4.07
CA LEU A 246 17.00 29.10 -3.87
C LEU A 246 15.61 29.63 -3.46
N GLU A 247 14.56 29.19 -4.13
CA GLU A 247 13.17 29.55 -3.79
C GLU A 247 12.81 29.09 -2.38
N ARG A 248 13.18 27.86 -1.99
CA ARG A 248 12.91 27.33 -0.65
C ARG A 248 13.61 28.12 0.44
N LYS A 249 14.86 28.53 0.19
CA LYS A 249 15.62 29.37 1.12
C LYS A 249 14.95 30.73 1.31
N LYS A 250 14.49 31.38 0.24
CA LYS A 250 13.71 32.63 0.35
C LYS A 250 12.44 32.45 1.17
N LEU A 251 11.67 31.39 0.90
CA LEU A 251 10.46 31.07 1.65
C LEU A 251 10.75 30.87 3.15
N SER A 252 11.81 30.15 3.51
CA SER A 252 12.19 29.98 4.93
C SER A 252 12.55 31.30 5.61
N GLY A 253 13.13 32.25 4.87
CA GLY A 253 13.38 33.60 5.36
C GLY A 253 12.10 34.34 5.68
N TYR A 254 11.10 34.29 4.78
CA TYR A 254 9.79 34.89 5.02
C TYR A 254 9.04 34.22 6.18
N GLU A 255 9.10 32.89 6.30
CA GLU A 255 8.52 32.15 7.42
C GLU A 255 9.14 32.56 8.77
N ALA A 256 10.45 32.77 8.81
CA ALA A 256 11.14 33.25 10.01
C ALA A 256 10.72 34.69 10.38
N GLN A 257 10.62 35.58 9.38
CA GLN A 257 10.16 36.96 9.59
C GLN A 257 8.72 37.02 10.10
N ALA A 258 7.81 36.22 9.52
CA ALA A 258 6.43 36.15 9.95
C ALA A 258 6.30 35.69 11.42
N LYS A 259 7.06 34.66 11.82
CA LYS A 259 7.08 34.18 13.22
C LYS A 259 7.57 35.25 14.20
N GLU A 260 8.57 36.04 13.81
CA GLU A 260 9.05 37.14 14.65
C GLU A 260 8.00 38.24 14.80
N LEU A 261 7.32 38.61 13.72
CA LEU A 261 6.20 39.57 13.76
C LEU A 261 5.04 39.06 14.63
N GLU A 262 4.67 37.79 14.52
CA GLU A 262 3.65 37.19 15.38
C GLU A 262 4.02 37.26 16.87
N LYS A 263 5.30 37.06 17.21
CA LYS A 263 5.80 37.18 18.58
C LYS A 263 5.71 38.61 19.08
N GLN A 264 6.06 39.59 18.24
CA GLN A 264 5.97 41.01 18.57
C GLN A 264 4.52 41.45 18.78
N LEU A 265 3.60 41.01 17.92
CA LEU A 265 2.17 41.29 18.07
C LEU A 265 1.62 40.76 19.39
N LYS A 266 1.93 39.50 19.76
CA LYS A 266 1.52 38.92 21.06
C LYS A 266 2.06 39.72 22.26
N SER A 267 3.30 40.20 22.16
CA SER A 267 3.90 41.04 23.21
C SER A 267 3.19 42.39 23.34
N LEU A 268 2.83 43.02 22.21
CA LEU A 268 2.10 44.29 22.20
C LEU A 268 0.67 44.13 22.74
N GLU A 269 -0.03 43.07 22.36
CA GLU A 269 -1.36 42.75 22.89
C GLU A 269 -1.34 42.59 24.41
N LEU A 270 -0.34 41.88 24.95
CA LEU A 270 -0.17 41.73 26.39
C LEU A 270 0.07 43.08 27.08
N MET A 271 0.91 43.93 26.50
CA MET A 271 1.18 45.26 27.03
C MET A 271 -0.07 46.15 27.03
N MET A 272 -0.87 46.12 25.95
CA MET A 272 -2.13 46.85 25.87
C MET A 272 -3.15 46.36 26.92
N CYS A 273 -3.22 45.05 27.17
CA CYS A 273 -4.07 44.49 28.23
C CYS A 273 -3.67 44.99 29.62
N ASN A 274 -2.37 45.01 29.93
CA ASN A 274 -1.85 45.49 31.22
C ASN A 274 -2.15 46.98 31.42
N LEU A 275 -1.86 47.82 30.42
CA LEU A 275 -2.13 49.26 30.48
C LEU A 275 -3.63 49.54 30.65
N LYS A 276 -4.49 48.80 29.96
CA LYS A 276 -5.95 48.94 30.10
C LYS A 276 -6.42 48.57 31.52
N ALA A 277 -5.82 47.56 32.14
CA ALA A 277 -6.11 47.20 33.53
C ALA A 277 -5.67 48.29 34.52
N GLU A 278 -4.48 48.86 34.34
CA GLU A 278 -3.98 49.96 35.17
C GLU A 278 -4.85 51.22 35.07
N ILE A 279 -5.29 51.58 33.85
CA ILE A 279 -6.21 52.71 33.64
C ILE A 279 -7.53 52.47 34.36
N LYS A 280 -8.06 51.25 34.30
CA LYS A 280 -9.32 50.89 34.97
C LYS A 280 -9.19 50.97 36.50
N LEU A 281 -8.09 50.46 37.06
CA LEU A 281 -7.79 50.57 38.49
C LEU A 281 -7.69 52.02 38.96
N LYS A 282 -7.06 52.91 38.18
CA LYS A 282 -6.96 54.35 38.49
C LYS A 282 -8.29 55.11 38.37
N ALA A 283 -9.23 54.60 37.58
CA ALA A 283 -10.56 55.22 37.45
C ALA A 283 -11.53 54.78 38.56
N GLU A 284 -11.24 53.65 39.23
CA GLU A 284 -12.03 53.09 40.33
C GLU A 284 -11.49 53.49 41.73
N SER A 285 -10.31 54.12 41.79
CA SER A 285 -9.67 54.69 43.00
C SER A 285 -9.96 56.17 43.18
#